data_AF-A0A0Q6VVL8-F1
#
_entry.id   AF-A0A0Q6VVL8-F1
#
_cell.length_a   1.000
_cell.length_b   1.000
_cell.length_c   1.000
_cell.angle_alpha   90.00
_cell.angle_beta   90.00
_cell.angle_gamma   90.00
#
_symmetry.space_group_name_H-M   'P 1'
#
loop_
_entity.id
_entity.type
_entity.pdbx_description
1 polymer ?
#
loop_
_entity_poly.entity_id
_entity_poly.type
_entity_poly.pdbx_seq_one_letter_code
_entity_poly.pdbx_strand_id
1 'polypeptide(L)'
;MATAAAAADTKALVKHYLAVLEERAPGRSVEVRVPPFAAVQAIPGVRHTRGTPPAVVETDAETWLAVATGRTTWAEALDSGRVAASGERTDLTPYLPLTGEQA
;
A
#
# COMPACT_ATOMS: atom_id res chain seq x y z
N MET A 1 5.28 12.94 -21.83
CA MET A 1 5.07 11.57 -22.36
C MET A 1 6.07 10.66 -21.66
N ALA A 2 5.69 10.04 -20.54
CA ALA A 2 6.57 9.10 -19.83
C ALA A 2 6.79 7.88 -20.72
N THR A 3 8.04 7.44 -20.85
CA THR A 3 8.42 6.35 -21.75
C THR A 3 7.86 5.02 -21.23
N ALA A 4 7.64 4.05 -22.11
CA ALA A 4 7.19 2.71 -21.71
C ALA A 4 8.18 2.00 -20.75
N ALA A 5 9.48 2.35 -20.82
CA ALA A 5 10.50 1.85 -19.89
C ALA A 5 10.28 2.44 -18.48
N ALA A 6 10.04 3.74 -18.35
CA ALA A 6 9.71 4.36 -17.07
C ALA A 6 8.42 3.78 -16.45
N ALA A 7 7.44 3.43 -17.28
CA ALA A 7 6.24 2.74 -16.83
C ALA A 7 6.51 1.28 -16.39
N ALA A 8 7.44 0.58 -17.05
CA ALA A 8 7.88 -0.76 -16.66
C ALA A 8 8.64 -0.74 -15.32
N ASP A 9 9.54 0.23 -15.12
CA ASP A 9 10.21 0.47 -13.83
C ASP A 9 9.20 0.80 -12.72
N THR A 10 8.24 1.68 -13.01
CA THR A 10 7.16 2.02 -12.05
C THR A 10 6.37 0.78 -11.66
N LYS A 11 5.93 -0.02 -12.64
CA LYS A 11 5.20 -1.26 -12.40
C LYS A 11 6.00 -2.24 -11.55
N ALA A 12 7.29 -2.41 -11.85
CA ALA A 12 8.16 -3.31 -11.11
C ALA A 12 8.33 -2.86 -9.65
N LEU A 13 8.59 -1.56 -9.43
CA LEU A 13 8.74 -1.00 -8.09
C LEU A 13 7.45 -1.07 -7.27
N VAL A 14 6.29 -0.77 -7.87
CA VAL A 14 4.98 -0.91 -7.21
C VAL A 14 4.78 -2.33 -6.72
N LYS A 15 4.96 -3.31 -7.62
CA LYS A 15 4.81 -4.73 -7.28
C LYS A 15 5.81 -5.19 -6.23
N HIS A 16 7.06 -4.73 -6.33
CA HIS A 16 8.09 -5.04 -5.35
C HIS A 16 7.68 -4.57 -3.96
N TYR A 17 7.35 -3.29 -3.78
CA TYR A 17 6.99 -2.78 -2.46
C TYR A 17 5.66 -3.33 -1.94
N LEU A 18 4.69 -3.65 -2.80
CA LEU A 18 3.48 -4.36 -2.34
C LEU A 18 3.80 -5.76 -1.82
N ALA A 19 4.71 -6.50 -2.48
CA ALA A 19 5.18 -7.79 -1.99
C ALA A 19 5.93 -7.65 -0.66
N VAL A 20 6.81 -6.64 -0.52
CA VAL A 20 7.51 -6.36 0.74
C VAL A 20 6.52 -6.05 1.87
N LEU A 21 5.43 -5.32 1.61
CA LEU A 21 4.37 -5.10 2.60
C LEU A 21 3.70 -6.43 3.02
N GLU A 22 3.35 -7.27 2.05
CA GLU A 22 2.75 -8.59 2.31
C GLU A 22 3.69 -9.49 3.13
N GLU A 23 4.98 -9.50 2.81
CA GLU A 23 6.01 -10.26 3.55
C GLU A 23 6.20 -9.72 4.98
N ARG A 24 6.19 -8.39 5.15
CA ARG A 24 6.37 -7.73 6.45
C ARG A 24 5.15 -7.86 7.35
N ALA A 25 3.96 -7.90 6.77
CA ALA A 25 2.69 -7.94 7.47
C ALA A 25 1.76 -8.99 6.84
N PRO A 26 2.09 -10.30 6.95
CA PRO A 26 1.32 -11.35 6.31
C PRO A 26 -0.09 -11.39 6.88
N GLY A 27 -1.09 -11.32 6.00
CA GLY A 27 -2.49 -11.28 6.40
C GLY A 27 -3.44 -11.00 5.25
N ARG A 28 -4.73 -10.98 5.58
CA ARG A 28 -5.81 -10.79 4.60
C ARG A 28 -6.91 -9.87 5.10
N SER A 29 -6.53 -8.96 5.99
CA SER A 29 -7.48 -8.05 6.63
C SER A 29 -7.66 -6.79 5.80
N VAL A 30 -6.59 -6.33 5.15
CA VAL A 30 -6.58 -5.12 4.34
C VAL A 30 -6.17 -5.47 2.92
N GLU A 31 -6.91 -4.98 1.94
CA GLU A 31 -6.54 -5.02 0.52
C GLU A 31 -5.93 -3.69 0.11
N VAL A 32 -4.67 -3.71 -0.33
CA VAL A 32 -3.94 -2.52 -0.79
C VAL A 32 -3.90 -2.55 -2.31
N ARG A 33 -4.44 -1.51 -2.94
CA ARG A 33 -4.63 -1.38 -4.40
C ARG A 33 -3.82 -0.21 -4.93
N VAL A 34 -3.07 -0.47 -5.99
CA VAL A 34 -2.31 0.55 -6.73
C VAL A 34 -2.65 0.41 -8.23
N PRO A 35 -3.83 0.88 -8.67
CA PRO A 35 -4.22 0.80 -10.07
C PRO A 35 -3.30 1.66 -10.95
N PRO A 36 -3.02 1.23 -12.19
CA PRO A 36 -3.44 -0.02 -12.84
C PRO A 36 -2.49 -1.21 -12.59
N PHE A 37 -1.55 -1.10 -11.64
CA PHE A 37 -0.38 -1.98 -11.59
C PHE A 37 -0.60 -3.30 -10.84
N ALA A 38 -1.15 -3.26 -9.62
CA ALA A 38 -1.34 -4.43 -8.77
C ALA A 38 -2.23 -4.14 -7.55
N ALA A 39 -2.63 -5.22 -6.86
CA ALA A 39 -3.20 -5.19 -5.52
C ALA A 39 -2.67 -6.41 -4.73
N VAL A 40 -2.56 -6.28 -3.41
CA VAL A 40 -2.19 -7.36 -2.48
C VAL A 40 -3.10 -7.36 -1.27
N GLN A 41 -3.20 -8.50 -0.59
CA GLN A 41 -3.80 -8.57 0.74
C GLN A 41 -2.69 -8.63 1.78
N ALA A 42 -2.81 -7.80 2.80
CA ALA A 42 -1.84 -7.69 3.87
C ALA A 42 -2.54 -7.44 5.21
N ILE A 43 -1.72 -7.28 6.24
CA ILE A 43 -2.07 -6.93 7.61
C ILE A 43 -2.78 -8.09 8.35
N PRO A 44 -2.20 -8.58 9.46
CA PRO A 44 -2.82 -9.62 10.25
C PRO A 44 -4.11 -9.11 10.91
N GLY A 45 -5.09 -9.99 11.07
CA GLY A 45 -6.36 -9.63 11.68
C GLY A 45 -7.48 -10.61 11.35
N VAL A 46 -8.58 -10.49 12.09
CA VAL A 46 -9.78 -11.28 11.83
C VAL A 46 -10.35 -10.89 10.49
N ARG A 47 -10.56 -11.90 9.64
CA ARG A 47 -11.26 -11.70 8.37
C ARG A 47 -12.66 -11.17 8.68
N HIS A 48 -13.09 -10.18 7.92
CA HIS A 48 -14.44 -9.64 8.03
C HIS A 48 -15.47 -10.76 8.10
N THR A 49 -16.24 -10.77 9.18
CA THR A 49 -17.44 -11.61 9.31
C THR A 49 -18.58 -10.96 8.55
N ARG A 50 -19.57 -11.76 8.11
CA ARG A 50 -20.68 -11.32 7.26
C ARG A 50 -21.29 -10.00 7.80
N GLY A 51 -21.23 -8.93 7.00
CA GLY A 51 -21.86 -7.64 7.30
C GLY A 51 -20.89 -6.45 7.37
N THR A 52 -19.59 -6.68 7.56
CA THR A 52 -18.60 -5.58 7.58
C THR A 52 -17.88 -5.50 6.23
N PRO A 53 -17.87 -4.36 5.52
CA PRO A 53 -17.18 -4.21 4.24
C PRO A 53 -15.67 -4.41 4.43
N PRO A 54 -14.97 -5.03 3.46
CA PRO A 54 -13.53 -5.29 3.58
C PRO A 54 -12.75 -4.00 3.75
N ALA A 55 -11.68 -4.03 4.54
CA ALA A 55 -10.76 -2.90 4.62
C ALA A 55 -9.97 -2.78 3.31
N VAL A 56 -10.02 -1.60 2.70
CA VAL A 56 -9.38 -1.31 1.41
C VAL A 56 -8.57 -0.03 1.54
N VAL A 57 -7.35 -0.08 1.03
CA VAL A 57 -6.50 1.08 0.76
C VAL A 57 -6.35 1.17 -0.75
N GLU A 58 -6.61 2.33 -1.33
CA GLU A 58 -6.38 2.61 -2.74
C GLU A 58 -5.59 3.91 -2.91
N THR A 59 -4.56 3.87 -3.77
CA THR A 59 -3.66 5.01 -4.03
C THR A 59 -3.05 4.89 -5.41
N ASP A 60 -2.55 5.99 -5.97
CA ASP A 60 -1.75 5.95 -7.20
C ASP A 60 -0.32 5.46 -6.94
N ALA A 61 0.41 5.14 -8.00
CA ALA A 61 1.77 4.61 -7.92
C ALA A 61 2.81 5.59 -7.40
N GLU A 62 2.71 6.88 -7.71
CA GLU A 62 3.64 7.90 -7.22
C GLU A 62 3.53 8.01 -5.70
N THR A 63 2.29 8.13 -5.21
CA THR A 63 2.00 8.19 -3.77
C THR A 63 2.42 6.91 -3.06
N TRP A 64 2.10 5.73 -3.63
CA TRP A 64 2.53 4.44 -3.06
C TRP A 64 4.05 4.35 -2.91
N LEU A 65 4.79 4.68 -3.97
CA LEU A 65 6.25 4.64 -3.93
C LEU A 65 6.81 5.68 -2.96
N ALA A 66 6.20 6.86 -2.86
CA ALA A 66 6.63 7.88 -1.91
C ALA A 66 6.46 7.41 -0.45
N VAL A 67 5.35 6.78 -0.08
CA VAL A 67 5.16 6.25 1.29
C VAL A 67 6.01 5.01 1.54
N ALA A 68 6.13 4.12 0.54
CA ALA A 68 6.93 2.90 0.64
C ALA A 68 8.42 3.20 0.85
N THR A 69 8.93 4.29 0.26
CA THR A 69 10.34 4.69 0.44
C THR A 69 10.54 5.81 1.46
N GLY A 70 9.51 6.20 2.22
CA GLY A 70 9.61 7.24 3.25
C GLY A 70 9.82 8.67 2.74
N ARG A 71 9.54 8.95 1.46
CA ARG A 71 9.56 10.32 0.91
C ARG A 71 8.37 11.18 1.37
N THR A 72 7.28 10.54 1.79
CA THR A 72 6.16 11.17 2.46
C THR A 72 5.62 10.21 3.52
N THR A 73 5.05 10.75 4.59
CA THR A 73 4.46 9.90 5.64
C THR A 73 3.07 9.40 5.23
N TRP A 74 2.63 8.31 5.86
CA TRP A 74 1.28 7.79 5.69
C TRP A 74 0.21 8.83 6.06
N ALA A 75 0.43 9.56 7.16
CA ALA A 75 -0.49 10.59 7.63
C ALA A 75 -0.62 11.74 6.63
N GLU A 76 0.49 12.22 6.04
CA GLU A 76 0.44 13.27 5.01
C GLU A 76 -0.26 12.80 3.74
N ALA A 77 -0.06 11.56 3.33
CA ALA A 77 -0.71 10.99 2.14
C ALA A 77 -2.23 10.86 2.33
N LEU A 78 -2.69 10.56 3.55
CA LEU A 78 -4.10 10.56 3.92
C LEU A 78 -4.68 11.98 3.98
N ASP A 79 -4.00 12.91 4.67
CA ASP A 79 -4.46 14.29 4.85
C ASP A 79 -4.57 15.04 3.51
N SER A 80 -3.64 14.76 2.59
CA SER A 80 -3.68 15.30 1.22
C SER A 80 -4.73 14.66 0.31
N GLY A 81 -5.46 13.65 0.77
CA GLY A 81 -6.48 12.93 0.00
C GLY A 81 -5.93 12.08 -1.15
N ARG A 82 -4.62 11.82 -1.18
CA ARG A 82 -3.97 10.97 -2.20
C ARG A 82 -4.18 9.48 -1.94
N VAL A 83 -4.52 9.13 -0.71
CA VAL A 83 -4.85 7.78 -0.28
C VAL A 83 -6.30 7.72 0.12
N ALA A 84 -7.06 6.82 -0.49
CA ALA A 84 -8.39 6.44 -0.05
C ALA A 84 -8.27 5.20 0.87
N ALA A 85 -8.50 5.39 2.17
CA ALA A 85 -8.50 4.32 3.15
C ALA A 85 -9.91 4.14 3.73
N SER A 86 -10.45 2.93 3.63
CA SER A 86 -11.79 2.59 4.10
C SER A 86 -11.77 1.28 4.87
N GLY A 87 -12.44 1.24 6.02
CA GLY A 87 -12.52 0.07 6.89
C GLY A 87 -11.52 0.13 8.06
N GLU A 88 -11.63 -0.83 8.97
CA GLU A 88 -10.77 -0.90 10.14
C GLU A 88 -9.36 -1.40 9.75
N ARG A 89 -8.33 -0.96 10.49
CA ARG A 89 -6.92 -1.40 10.32
C ARG A 89 -6.24 -0.96 9.01
N THR A 90 -6.80 -0.01 8.28
CA THR A 90 -6.13 0.58 7.10
C THR A 90 -4.97 1.50 7.44
N ASP A 91 -4.61 1.67 8.73
CA ASP A 91 -3.41 2.40 9.11
C ASP A 91 -2.15 1.57 8.79
N LEU A 92 -1.43 2.00 7.76
CA LEU A 92 -0.19 1.34 7.33
C LEU A 92 1.06 1.92 7.99
N THR A 93 0.92 2.98 8.82
CA THR A 93 2.06 3.63 9.52
C THR A 93 3.02 2.65 10.19
N PRO A 94 2.58 1.59 10.91
CA PRO A 94 3.50 0.67 11.59
C PRO A 94 4.37 -0.17 10.65
N TYR A 95 3.99 -0.27 9.38
CA TYR A 95 4.62 -1.14 8.38
C TYR A 95 5.45 -0.36 7.37
N LEU A 96 5.38 0.97 7.37
CA LEU A 96 6.10 1.87 6.48
C LEU A 96 7.25 2.57 7.25
N PRO A 97 8.36 2.95 6.59
CA PRO A 97 8.70 2.67 5.19
C PRO A 97 9.14 1.21 4.99
N LEU A 98 9.19 0.78 3.73
CA LEU A 98 9.50 -0.59 3.28
C LEU A 98 10.93 -0.72 2.72
N THR A 99 11.72 0.35 2.77
CA THR A 99 13.16 0.29 2.53
C THR A 99 13.83 -0.38 3.73
N GLY A 100 14.56 -1.45 3.48
CA GLY A 100 15.08 -2.33 4.53
C GLY A 100 16.09 -1.66 5.45
N GLU A 101 15.61 -1.09 6.57
CA GLU A 101 16.24 -1.06 7.88
C GLU A 101 15.11 -0.97 8.92
N GLN A 102 14.84 -2.07 9.61
CA GLN A 102 14.13 -2.04 10.89
C GLN A 102 15.15 -2.53 11.91
N ALA A 103 15.77 -1.59 12.62
CA ALA A 103 16.53 -1.86 13.84
C ALA A 103 15.58 -2.28 14.97
#